data_AF-F0X0B0-F1
#
_entry.id   AF-F0X0B0-F1
#
_cell.length_a   1.000
_cell.length_b   1.000
_cell.length_c   1.000
_cell.angle_alpha   90.00
_cell.angle_beta   90.00
_cell.angle_gamma   90.00
#
_symmetry.space_group_name_H-M   'P 1'
#
loop_
_entity.id
_entity.type
_entity.pdbx_description
1 polymer ?
#
loop_
_entity_poly.entity_id
_entity_poly.type
_entity_poly.pdbx_seq_one_letter_code
_entity_poly.pdbx_strand_id
1 'polypeptide(L)'
;MHMIFQKALPKRSKSDRKYATDEATRHCHIRVRSRRRRDAGTETVDSNDGGGDHFVARMESMERNLQKKLAHARGENEYNVLLDKKMCSQCGMTQPYAEFRDKKKMCQSCGVMFQRDQVCSDVEQRFFMRIHDTSRRKEKQRYRVEDQHENCKIQPKKSCVQKDYEKKLMKRHETHTLFDRNYRKSPSVPKALKTVPISINSEGL
;
A
#
# COMPACT_ATOMS: atom_id res chain seq x y z
N MET A 1 -15.31 51.05 -27.40
CA MET A 1 -14.27 52.08 -27.20
C MET A 1 -12.94 51.39 -26.91
N HIS A 2 -11.99 51.40 -27.84
CA HIS A 2 -10.64 50.92 -27.60
C HIS A 2 -9.79 52.08 -27.07
N MET A 3 -9.30 51.97 -25.83
CA MET A 3 -8.31 52.89 -25.30
C MET A 3 -6.91 52.41 -25.71
N ILE A 4 -6.26 53.19 -26.56
CA ILE A 4 -4.87 52.97 -26.97
C ILE A 4 -3.98 53.44 -25.82
N PHE A 5 -3.28 52.50 -25.17
CA PHE A 5 -2.30 52.78 -24.14
C PHE A 5 -1.03 53.34 -24.81
N GLN A 6 -0.90 54.66 -24.87
CA GLN A 6 0.34 55.31 -25.32
C GLN A 6 1.44 55.05 -24.28
N LYS A 7 2.40 54.17 -24.61
CA LYS A 7 3.61 54.00 -23.81
C LYS A 7 4.48 55.25 -23.98
N ALA A 8 4.60 56.04 -22.92
CA ALA A 8 5.46 57.21 -22.90
C ALA A 8 6.92 56.82 -23.17
N LEU A 9 7.55 57.50 -24.14
CA LEU A 9 8.96 57.30 -24.46
C LEU A 9 9.85 57.81 -23.30
N PRO A 10 10.94 57.09 -22.98
CA PRO A 10 11.73 57.41 -21.82
C PRO A 10 12.64 58.62 -22.07
N LYS A 11 12.71 59.52 -21.07
CA LYS A 11 13.50 60.76 -21.12
C LYS A 11 14.99 60.43 -21.37
N ARG A 12 15.57 60.99 -22.43
CA ARG A 12 17.01 60.88 -22.76
C ARG A 12 17.81 61.83 -21.87
N SER A 13 18.90 61.35 -21.30
CA SER A 13 19.75 62.18 -20.45
C SER A 13 20.66 63.05 -21.32
N LYS A 14 20.90 64.32 -20.93
CA LYS A 14 21.74 65.28 -21.70
C LYS A 14 23.25 65.08 -21.50
N SER A 15 23.69 63.93 -20.98
CA SER A 15 25.11 63.70 -20.74
C SER A 15 25.79 63.31 -22.05
N ASP A 16 26.80 64.07 -22.45
CA ASP A 16 27.58 63.86 -23.67
C ASP A 16 28.50 62.64 -23.49
N ARG A 17 27.96 61.45 -23.71
CA ARG A 17 28.65 60.17 -23.54
C ARG A 17 28.98 59.59 -24.91
N LYS A 18 30.28 59.46 -25.20
CA LYS A 18 30.79 59.05 -26.52
C LYS A 18 30.49 57.60 -26.92
N TYR A 19 30.22 56.68 -25.98
CA TYR A 19 30.18 55.24 -26.30
C TYR A 19 29.11 54.40 -25.57
N ALA A 20 28.35 54.94 -24.61
CA ALA A 20 27.36 54.17 -23.84
C ALA A 20 25.94 54.67 -24.10
N THR A 21 25.09 53.83 -24.68
CA THR A 21 23.67 54.14 -24.91
C THR A 21 22.89 54.09 -23.59
N ASP A 22 21.88 54.97 -23.46
CA ASP A 22 20.99 55.01 -22.29
C ASP A 22 20.30 53.64 -22.05
N GLU A 23 20.05 52.90 -23.13
CA GLU A 23 19.53 51.52 -23.13
C GLU A 23 20.44 50.57 -22.33
N ALA A 24 21.75 50.57 -22.62
CA ALA A 24 22.72 49.70 -21.96
C ALA A 24 22.84 50.00 -20.46
N THR A 25 22.64 51.25 -20.06
CA THR A 25 22.70 51.67 -18.64
C THR A 25 21.50 51.14 -17.84
N ARG A 26 20.31 51.05 -18.46
CA ARG A 26 19.11 50.50 -17.80
C ARG A 26 19.19 48.99 -17.61
N HIS A 27 19.84 48.30 -18.54
CA HIS A 27 20.02 46.85 -18.50
C HIS A 27 21.30 46.43 -17.76
N CYS A 28 22.14 47.37 -17.32
CA CYS A 28 23.25 47.07 -16.43
C CYS A 28 22.74 46.79 -15.01
N HIS A 29 22.65 45.50 -14.67
CA HIS A 29 22.36 45.04 -13.30
C HIS A 29 23.56 45.20 -12.34
N ILE A 30 24.75 45.44 -12.89
CA ILE A 30 25.97 45.65 -12.12
C ILE A 30 26.00 47.11 -11.64
N ARG A 31 25.43 47.35 -10.46
CA ARG A 31 25.62 48.61 -9.74
C ARG A 31 26.88 48.48 -8.88
N VAL A 32 27.99 49.07 -9.32
CA VAL A 32 29.17 49.21 -8.48
C VAL A 32 28.77 50.06 -7.27
N ARG A 33 28.63 49.42 -6.10
CA ARG A 33 28.38 50.14 -4.84
C ARG A 33 29.58 51.05 -4.61
N SER A 34 29.38 52.36 -4.78
CA SER A 34 30.34 53.37 -4.33
C SER A 34 30.57 53.16 -2.83
N ARG A 35 31.73 52.61 -2.47
CA ARG A 35 32.16 52.45 -1.09
C ARG A 35 32.49 53.83 -0.54
N ARG A 36 31.49 54.55 -0.02
CA ARG A 36 31.78 55.56 1.00
C ARG A 36 32.30 54.78 2.21
N ARG A 37 33.54 55.08 2.60
CA ARG A 37 34.28 54.43 3.69
C ARG A 37 33.38 54.32 4.93
N ARG A 38 33.14 53.09 5.39
CA ARG A 38 32.72 52.84 6.76
C ARG A 38 33.96 52.42 7.50
N ASP A 39 34.44 53.28 8.38
CA ASP A 39 35.35 52.90 9.46
C ASP A 39 34.52 52.17 10.52
N ALA A 40 34.69 50.85 10.57
CA ALA A 40 34.28 49.95 11.66
C ALA A 40 35.14 48.70 11.43
N GLY A 41 36.14 48.38 12.24
CA GLY A 41 36.10 48.31 13.69
C GLY A 41 36.03 46.82 14.04
N THR A 42 37.20 46.24 14.35
CA THR A 42 37.43 44.88 14.88
C THR A 42 36.96 43.71 14.02
N GLU A 43 37.85 43.25 13.14
CA GLU A 43 37.95 41.84 12.79
C GLU A 43 39.42 41.45 12.94
N THR A 44 39.73 40.60 13.91
CA THR A 44 41.03 39.94 14.04
C THR A 44 41.21 39.05 12.82
N VAL A 45 41.74 39.65 11.75
CA VAL A 45 42.18 38.94 10.57
C VAL A 45 43.48 38.24 11.00
N ASP A 46 43.39 36.95 11.23
CA ASP A 46 44.55 36.08 11.29
C ASP A 46 45.34 36.34 10.00
N SER A 47 46.43 37.10 10.14
CA SER A 47 47.28 37.51 9.03
C SER A 47 48.20 36.35 8.73
N ASN A 48 47.64 35.31 8.12
CA ASN A 48 48.46 34.31 7.45
C ASN A 48 48.53 34.66 5.97
N ASP A 49 49.76 35.01 5.58
CA ASP A 49 50.27 35.31 4.26
C ASP A 49 49.60 34.50 3.13
N GLY A 50 48.96 35.17 2.15
CA GLY A 50 48.33 34.48 1.00
C GLY A 50 47.09 35.15 0.39
N GLY A 51 47.18 36.43 0.02
CA GLY A 51 46.03 37.24 -0.45
C GLY A 51 45.31 36.76 -1.72
N GLY A 52 45.82 35.77 -2.44
CA GLY A 52 45.18 35.15 -3.62
C GLY A 52 44.36 33.90 -3.31
N ASP A 53 44.78 33.11 -2.31
CA ASP A 53 44.25 31.77 -2.08
C ASP A 53 42.86 31.77 -1.44
N HIS A 54 42.51 32.80 -0.66
CA HIS A 54 41.18 32.91 -0.04
C HIS A 54 40.06 33.15 -1.06
N PHE A 55 40.33 33.86 -2.16
CA PHE A 55 39.33 34.06 -3.22
C PHE A 55 39.11 32.76 -4.00
N VAL A 56 40.21 32.11 -4.40
CA VAL A 56 40.17 30.83 -5.12
C VAL A 56 39.47 29.77 -4.26
N ALA A 57 39.86 29.61 -3.00
CA ALA A 57 39.23 28.67 -2.08
C ALA A 57 37.72 28.94 -1.88
N ARG A 58 37.30 30.22 -1.84
CA ARG A 58 35.89 30.60 -1.76
C ARG A 58 35.13 30.23 -3.03
N MET A 59 35.70 30.50 -4.20
CA MET A 59 35.11 30.16 -5.49
C MET A 59 35.00 28.63 -5.66
N GLU A 60 36.05 27.89 -5.32
CA GLU A 60 36.07 26.42 -5.35
C GLU A 60 35.09 25.81 -4.36
N SER A 61 34.92 26.40 -3.16
CA SER A 61 33.91 25.96 -2.20
C SER A 61 32.50 26.15 -2.75
N MET A 62 32.24 27.30 -3.38
CA MET A 62 30.96 27.60 -4.02
C MET A 62 30.66 26.62 -5.15
N GLU A 63 31.65 26.34 -6.00
CA GLU A 63 31.54 25.39 -7.10
C GLU A 63 31.28 23.97 -6.58
N ARG A 64 32.03 23.52 -5.57
CA ARG A 64 31.78 22.21 -4.92
C ARG A 64 30.37 22.11 -4.34
N ASN A 65 29.85 23.19 -3.74
CA ASN A 65 28.50 23.21 -3.20
C ASN A 65 27.44 23.16 -4.31
N LEU A 66 27.67 23.84 -5.42
CA LEU A 66 26.80 23.77 -6.60
C LEU A 66 26.79 22.37 -7.19
N GLN A 67 27.97 21.77 -7.38
CA GLN A 67 28.09 20.40 -7.88
C GLN A 67 27.40 19.38 -6.96
N LYS A 68 27.53 19.51 -5.64
CA LYS A 68 26.81 18.66 -4.67
C LYS A 68 25.29 18.78 -4.80
N LYS A 69 24.77 20.00 -4.97
CA LYS A 69 23.33 20.24 -5.17
C LYS A 69 22.84 19.63 -6.49
N LEU A 70 23.60 19.80 -7.57
CA LEU A 70 23.26 19.20 -8.86
C LEU A 70 23.29 17.68 -8.81
N ALA A 71 24.30 17.09 -8.16
CA ALA A 71 24.39 15.64 -7.98
C ALA A 71 23.21 15.11 -7.15
N HIS A 72 22.83 15.80 -6.08
CA HIS A 72 21.67 15.45 -5.28
C HIS A 72 20.38 15.49 -6.09
N ALA A 73 20.14 16.58 -6.82
CA ALA A 73 18.94 16.75 -7.63
C ALA A 73 18.84 15.70 -8.76
N ARG A 74 19.98 15.37 -9.40
CA ARG A 74 20.03 14.28 -10.39
C ARG A 74 19.64 12.95 -9.76
N GLY A 75 20.23 12.62 -8.62
CA GLY A 75 19.92 11.37 -7.92
C GLY A 75 18.47 11.29 -7.43
N GLU A 76 17.90 12.40 -6.95
CA GLU A 76 16.47 12.48 -6.59
C GLU A 76 15.57 12.27 -7.81
N ASN A 77 15.90 12.86 -8.95
CA ASN A 77 15.15 12.69 -10.19
C ASN A 77 15.22 11.24 -10.69
N GLU A 78 16.41 10.64 -10.71
CA GLU A 78 16.61 9.23 -11.05
C GLU A 78 15.80 8.32 -10.13
N TYR A 79 15.85 8.58 -8.82
CA TYR A 79 15.05 7.86 -7.84
C TYR A 79 13.55 8.02 -8.10
N ASN A 80 13.11 9.21 -8.47
CA ASN A 80 11.70 9.50 -8.68
C ASN A 80 11.10 8.78 -9.89
N VAL A 81 11.91 8.51 -10.92
CA VAL A 81 11.53 7.77 -12.13
C VAL A 81 11.37 6.28 -11.86
N LEU A 82 11.99 5.72 -10.81
CA LEU A 82 11.82 4.32 -10.44
C LEU A 82 10.34 4.03 -10.11
N LEU A 83 9.75 3.06 -10.82
CA LEU A 83 8.37 2.62 -10.58
C LEU A 83 8.27 1.81 -9.28
N ASP A 84 9.20 0.88 -9.08
CA ASP A 84 9.18 -0.07 -7.95
C ASP A 84 9.90 0.48 -6.72
N LYS A 85 9.43 1.62 -6.20
CA LYS A 85 9.93 2.14 -4.93
C LYS A 85 9.50 1.23 -3.79
N LYS A 86 10.38 1.05 -2.81
CA LYS A 86 10.04 0.29 -1.61
C LYS A 86 9.14 1.15 -0.71
N MET A 87 8.20 0.52 -0.03
CA MET A 87 7.26 1.14 0.89
C MET A 87 7.12 0.36 2.18
N CYS A 88 6.68 1.07 3.21
CA CYS A 88 6.46 0.50 4.52
C CYS A 88 5.15 -0.29 4.53
N SER A 89 5.18 -1.55 4.94
CA SER A 89 3.97 -2.39 5.02
C SER A 89 2.96 -1.95 6.08
N GLN A 90 3.40 -1.18 7.09
CA GLN A 90 2.54 -0.71 8.18
C GLN A 90 1.92 0.65 7.90
N CYS A 91 2.72 1.65 7.51
CA CYS A 91 2.24 3.01 7.27
C CYS A 91 2.03 3.37 5.79
N GLY A 92 2.42 2.49 4.86
CA GLY A 92 2.30 2.74 3.42
C GLY A 92 3.26 3.80 2.88
N MET A 93 4.10 4.41 3.72
CA MET A 93 5.03 5.45 3.29
C MET A 93 6.11 4.88 2.37
N THR A 94 6.30 5.51 1.22
CA THR A 94 7.40 5.23 0.31
C THR A 94 8.73 5.63 0.95
N GLN A 95 9.75 4.81 0.75
CA GLN A 95 11.11 5.10 1.21
C GLN A 95 11.59 6.43 0.59
N PRO A 96 12.04 7.43 1.37
CA PRO A 96 12.55 8.67 0.80
C PRO A 96 13.95 8.47 0.19
N TYR A 97 14.33 9.35 -0.75
CA TYR A 97 15.62 9.27 -1.45
C TYR A 97 16.83 9.27 -0.50
N ALA A 98 16.82 10.09 0.55
CA ALA A 98 17.90 10.13 1.54
C ALA A 98 18.13 8.76 2.19
N GLU A 99 17.05 8.06 2.57
CA GLU A 99 17.15 6.72 3.16
C GLU A 99 17.58 5.66 2.15
N PHE A 100 17.15 5.80 0.89
CA PHE A 100 17.57 4.93 -0.19
C PHE A 100 19.08 5.07 -0.47
N ARG A 101 19.57 6.32 -0.53
CA ARG A 101 20.99 6.64 -0.69
C ARG A 101 21.84 6.06 0.45
N ASP A 102 21.37 6.20 1.68
CA ASP A 102 22.03 5.67 2.89
C ASP A 102 21.86 4.15 3.07
N LYS A 103 21.18 3.47 2.12
CA LYS A 103 20.90 2.02 2.15
C LYS A 103 20.17 1.56 3.41
N LYS A 104 19.37 2.45 4.02
CA LYS A 104 18.55 2.10 5.18
C LYS A 104 17.43 1.16 4.76
N LYS A 105 17.19 0.11 5.54
CA LYS A 105 16.18 -0.91 5.25
C LYS A 105 14.91 -0.77 6.11
N MET A 106 14.97 0.03 7.17
CA MET A 106 13.94 0.14 8.19
C MET A 106 13.25 1.50 8.10
N CYS A 107 11.92 1.50 8.22
CA CYS A 107 11.12 2.71 8.33
C CYS A 107 11.41 3.41 9.66
N GLN A 108 11.72 4.70 9.63
CA GLN A 108 12.04 5.46 10.83
C GLN A 108 10.84 5.61 11.78
N SER A 109 9.62 5.66 11.26
CA SER A 109 8.41 5.82 12.07
C SER A 109 7.91 4.51 12.68
N CYS A 110 7.95 3.42 11.91
CA CYS A 110 7.34 2.14 12.31
C CYS A 110 8.38 1.09 12.76
N GLY A 111 9.65 1.27 12.44
CA GLY A 111 10.69 0.27 12.71
C GLY A 111 10.52 -1.04 11.93
N VAL A 112 9.70 -1.08 10.87
CA VAL A 112 9.54 -2.26 10.01
C VAL A 112 10.36 -2.13 8.73
N MET A 113 10.68 -3.26 8.10
CA MET A 113 11.43 -3.27 6.85
C MET A 113 10.61 -2.72 5.69
N PHE A 114 11.24 -1.89 4.85
CA PHE A 114 10.66 -1.47 3.58
C PHE A 114 10.62 -2.67 2.61
N GLN A 115 9.43 -2.91 2.05
CA GLN A 115 9.16 -3.99 1.10
C GLN A 115 8.64 -3.39 -0.21
N ARG A 116 8.75 -4.15 -1.32
CA ARG A 116 8.09 -3.73 -2.57
C ARG A 116 6.62 -4.15 -2.49
N ASP A 117 5.73 -3.27 -2.94
CA ASP A 117 4.28 -3.43 -2.76
C ASP A 117 3.72 -4.69 -3.46
N GLN A 118 4.37 -5.10 -4.55
CA GLN A 118 4.09 -6.34 -5.24
C GLN A 118 5.38 -7.13 -5.41
N VAL A 119 5.70 -7.97 -4.43
CA VAL A 119 6.72 -8.99 -4.64
C VAL A 119 6.08 -10.09 -5.49
N CYS A 120 6.69 -10.41 -6.63
CA CYS A 120 6.19 -11.46 -7.54
C CYS A 120 5.90 -12.78 -6.81
N SER A 121 6.63 -13.07 -5.72
CA SER A 121 6.40 -14.21 -4.84
C SER A 121 4.98 -14.30 -4.27
N ASP A 122 4.35 -13.17 -3.93
CA ASP A 122 3.03 -13.17 -3.30
C ASP A 122 1.94 -13.47 -4.34
N VAL A 123 2.16 -13.01 -5.58
CA VAL A 123 1.31 -13.34 -6.73
C VAL A 123 1.45 -14.83 -7.08
N GLU A 124 2.68 -15.35 -7.04
CA GLU A 124 2.98 -16.76 -7.28
C GLU A 124 2.28 -17.66 -6.25
N GLN A 125 2.34 -17.35 -4.96
CA GLN A 125 1.65 -18.14 -3.94
C GLN A 125 0.14 -18.22 -4.18
N ARG A 126 -0.52 -17.09 -4.45
CA ARG A 126 -1.95 -17.06 -4.77
C ARG A 126 -2.28 -17.85 -6.04
N PHE A 127 -1.40 -17.81 -7.02
CA PHE A 127 -1.52 -18.63 -8.23
C PHE A 127 -1.43 -20.13 -7.91
N PHE A 128 -0.38 -20.56 -7.22
CA PHE A 128 -0.19 -21.97 -6.85
C PHE A 128 -1.29 -22.49 -5.94
N MET A 129 -1.79 -21.68 -4.99
CA MET A 129 -2.95 -22.03 -4.17
C MET A 129 -4.19 -22.31 -5.02
N ARG A 130 -4.48 -21.47 -6.03
CA ARG A 130 -5.59 -21.70 -6.96
C ARG A 130 -5.43 -23.00 -7.76
N ILE A 131 -4.22 -23.29 -8.25
CA ILE A 131 -3.93 -24.55 -8.95
C ILE A 131 -4.12 -25.75 -8.02
N HIS A 132 -3.62 -25.67 -6.78
CA HIS A 132 -3.76 -26.74 -5.80
C HIS A 132 -5.23 -26.99 -5.42
N ASP A 133 -6.00 -25.93 -5.18
CA ASP A 133 -7.43 -26.04 -4.86
C ASP A 133 -8.25 -26.60 -6.03
N THR A 134 -7.94 -26.20 -7.26
CA THR A 134 -8.61 -26.77 -8.44
C THR A 134 -8.25 -28.25 -8.63
N SER A 135 -7.00 -28.64 -8.37
CA SER A 135 -6.58 -30.05 -8.37
C SER A 135 -7.35 -30.87 -7.32
N ARG A 136 -7.40 -30.40 -6.07
CA ARG A 136 -8.17 -31.06 -4.99
C ARG A 136 -9.66 -31.17 -5.30
N ARG A 137 -10.26 -30.14 -5.92
CA ARG A 137 -11.67 -30.19 -6.33
C ARG A 137 -11.90 -31.23 -7.42
N LYS A 138 -11.02 -31.31 -8.41
CA LYS A 138 -11.09 -32.34 -9.47
C LYS A 138 -10.96 -33.74 -8.88
N GLU A 139 -10.00 -33.98 -7.98
CA GLU A 139 -9.82 -35.27 -7.33
C GLU A 139 -11.04 -35.69 -6.50
N LYS A 140 -11.57 -34.78 -5.67
CA LYS A 140 -12.82 -35.02 -4.92
C LYS A 140 -13.99 -35.33 -5.85
N GLN A 141 -14.08 -34.66 -6.99
CA GLN A 141 -15.12 -34.94 -7.98
C GLN A 141 -14.95 -36.33 -8.60
N ARG A 142 -13.72 -36.76 -8.91
CA ARG A 142 -13.44 -38.11 -9.40
C ARG A 142 -13.86 -39.16 -8.38
N TYR A 143 -13.49 -38.99 -7.11
CA TYR A 143 -13.90 -39.91 -6.05
C TYR A 143 -15.44 -40.00 -5.90
N ARG A 144 -16.16 -38.87 -5.98
CA ARG A 144 -17.63 -38.86 -5.94
C ARG A 144 -18.26 -39.61 -7.12
N VAL A 145 -17.69 -39.47 -8.31
CA VAL A 145 -18.19 -40.17 -9.50
C VAL A 145 -17.89 -41.67 -9.41
N GLU A 146 -16.70 -42.04 -8.94
CA GLU A 146 -16.32 -43.44 -8.70
C GLU A 146 -17.20 -44.09 -7.63
N ASP A 147 -17.41 -43.44 -6.49
CA ASP A 147 -18.31 -43.92 -5.43
C ASP A 147 -19.77 -44.05 -5.92
N GLN A 148 -20.27 -43.09 -6.69
CA GLN A 148 -21.59 -43.21 -7.32
C GLN A 148 -21.65 -44.40 -8.29
N HIS A 149 -20.59 -44.62 -9.06
CA HIS A 149 -20.53 -45.71 -10.02
C HIS A 149 -20.46 -47.07 -9.33
N GLU A 150 -19.63 -47.22 -8.29
CA GLU A 150 -19.55 -48.43 -7.49
C GLU A 150 -20.85 -48.68 -6.72
N ASN A 151 -21.47 -47.66 -6.13
CA ASN A 151 -22.80 -47.79 -5.51
C ASN A 151 -23.88 -48.17 -6.53
N CYS A 152 -23.81 -47.69 -7.77
CA CYS A 152 -24.71 -48.11 -8.86
C CYS A 152 -24.44 -49.54 -9.36
N LYS A 153 -23.21 -50.06 -9.24
CA LYS A 153 -22.89 -51.46 -9.55
C LYS A 153 -23.39 -52.41 -8.46
N ILE A 154 -23.22 -52.03 -7.19
CA ILE A 154 -23.56 -52.84 -6.03
C ILE A 154 -25.09 -52.90 -5.84
N GLN A 155 -25.82 -51.83 -6.16
CA GLN A 155 -27.28 -51.84 -6.15
C GLN A 155 -27.85 -51.99 -7.57
N PRO A 156 -28.23 -53.21 -7.99
CA PRO A 156 -28.90 -53.38 -9.27
C PRO A 156 -30.18 -52.54 -9.30
N LYS A 157 -30.40 -51.84 -10.42
CA LYS A 157 -31.61 -51.03 -10.61
C LYS A 157 -32.84 -51.94 -10.52
N LYS A 158 -33.62 -51.82 -9.43
CA LYS A 158 -34.87 -52.56 -9.25
C LYS A 158 -35.82 -52.30 -10.44
N SER A 159 -36.40 -53.36 -11.00
CA SER A 159 -37.40 -53.23 -12.07
C SER A 159 -38.66 -52.50 -11.56
N CYS A 160 -39.49 -51.96 -12.46
CA CYS A 160 -40.71 -51.27 -12.03
C CYS A 160 -41.66 -52.19 -11.25
N VAL A 161 -41.74 -53.46 -11.65
CA VAL A 161 -42.56 -54.50 -11.00
C VAL A 161 -42.09 -54.74 -9.57
N GLN A 162 -40.77 -54.78 -9.36
CA GLN A 162 -40.17 -55.02 -8.04
C GLN A 162 -40.42 -53.83 -7.10
N LYS A 163 -40.33 -52.59 -7.62
CA LYS A 163 -40.67 -51.37 -6.88
C LYS A 163 -42.15 -51.33 -6.48
N ASP A 164 -43.06 -51.74 -7.37
CA ASP A 164 -44.49 -51.82 -7.07
C ASP A 164 -44.80 -52.87 -6.00
N TYR A 165 -44.08 -53.99 -6.02
CA TYR A 165 -44.24 -55.03 -5.01
C TYR A 165 -43.76 -54.57 -3.62
N GLU A 166 -42.60 -53.91 -3.55
CA GLU A 166 -42.10 -53.29 -2.31
C GLU A 166 -43.05 -52.22 -1.78
N LYS A 167 -43.62 -51.39 -2.66
CA LYS A 167 -44.60 -50.38 -2.28
C LYS A 167 -45.88 -50.99 -1.70
N LYS A 168 -46.33 -52.14 -2.24
CA LYS A 168 -47.46 -52.91 -1.70
C LYS A 168 -47.14 -53.57 -0.36
N LEU A 169 -45.90 -54.01 -0.14
CA LEU A 169 -45.43 -54.54 1.14
C LEU A 169 -45.39 -53.45 2.22
N MET A 170 -44.79 -52.30 1.92
CA MET A 170 -44.71 -51.17 2.86
C MET A 170 -46.10 -50.66 3.25
N LYS A 171 -47.04 -50.56 2.29
CA LYS A 171 -48.42 -50.21 2.60
C LYS A 171 -49.13 -51.22 3.51
N ARG A 172 -48.80 -52.51 3.42
CA ARG A 172 -49.35 -53.54 4.34
C ARG A 172 -48.78 -53.43 5.75
N HIS A 173 -47.52 -53.02 5.88
CA HIS A 173 -46.91 -52.74 7.18
C HIS A 173 -47.39 -51.41 7.78
N GLU A 174 -47.75 -50.45 6.93
CA GLU A 174 -48.31 -49.14 7.32
C GLU A 174 -49.80 -49.23 7.68
N THR A 175 -50.54 -50.19 7.11
CA THR A 175 -51.84 -50.60 7.67
C THR A 175 -51.60 -51.32 9.00
N HIS A 176 -51.49 -50.50 10.03
CA HIS A 176 -51.64 -50.79 11.46
C HIS A 176 -52.25 -52.18 11.69
N THR A 177 -51.45 -53.09 12.24
CA THR A 177 -51.93 -54.44 12.55
C THR A 177 -53.14 -54.33 13.48
N LEU A 178 -54.11 -55.24 13.38
CA LEU A 178 -55.26 -55.28 14.30
C LEU A 178 -54.83 -55.29 15.78
N PHE A 179 -53.61 -55.75 16.07
CA PHE A 179 -53.00 -55.74 17.39
C PHE A 179 -52.58 -54.35 17.88
N ASP A 180 -52.15 -53.45 17.00
CA ASP A 180 -51.80 -52.08 17.40
C ASP A 180 -53.07 -51.26 17.75
N ARG A 181 -54.23 -51.60 17.17
CA ARG A 181 -55.51 -50.86 17.39
C ARG A 181 -56.06 -51.02 18.81
N ASN A 182 -55.66 -52.08 19.51
CA ASN A 182 -56.14 -52.39 20.86
C ASN A 182 -55.17 -51.99 21.99
N TYR A 183 -53.95 -51.53 21.68
CA TYR A 183 -53.04 -50.97 22.68
C TYR A 183 -53.13 -49.43 22.70
N ARG A 184 -54.27 -48.91 23.15
CA ARG A 184 -54.26 -47.56 23.74
C ARG A 184 -53.46 -47.64 25.03
N LYS A 185 -52.23 -47.10 25.06
CA LYS A 185 -51.56 -46.76 26.32
C LYS A 185 -52.55 -45.92 27.14
N SER A 186 -52.97 -46.45 28.28
CA SER A 186 -53.70 -45.70 29.28
C SER A 186 -52.89 -44.44 29.62
N PRO A 187 -53.53 -43.26 29.75
CA PRO A 187 -52.82 -42.07 30.15
C PRO A 187 -52.29 -42.30 31.58
N SER A 188 -50.98 -42.48 31.69
CA SER A 188 -50.29 -42.47 32.97
C SER A 188 -50.50 -41.10 33.59
N VAL A 189 -51.23 -41.08 34.70
CA VAL A 189 -51.49 -39.90 35.54
C VAL A 189 -50.16 -39.17 35.81
N PRO A 190 -50.08 -37.84 35.61
CA PRO A 190 -48.88 -37.09 35.94
C PRO A 190 -48.68 -37.05 37.46
N LYS A 191 -47.66 -37.75 37.96
CA LYS A 191 -47.16 -37.53 39.32
C LYS A 191 -46.42 -36.19 39.34
N ALA A 192 -47.00 -35.22 40.03
CA ALA A 192 -46.37 -33.94 40.34
C ALA A 192 -45.05 -34.17 41.09
N LEU A 193 -43.93 -34.00 40.40
CA LEU A 193 -42.61 -33.85 41.02
C LEU A 193 -42.43 -32.36 41.34
N LYS A 194 -42.50 -32.04 42.62
CA LYS A 194 -42.14 -30.73 43.17
C LYS A 194 -40.67 -30.47 42.85
N THR A 195 -40.41 -29.47 42.03
CA THR A 195 -39.11 -28.85 41.82
C THR A 195 -38.69 -28.12 43.09
N VAL A 196 -37.56 -28.54 43.68
CA VAL A 196 -36.81 -27.74 44.66
C VAL A 196 -35.79 -26.93 43.90
N PRO A 197 -35.73 -25.59 44.04
CA PRO A 197 -34.73 -24.78 43.37
C PRO A 197 -33.38 -24.94 44.07
N ILE A 198 -32.40 -25.47 43.33
CA ILE A 198 -30.99 -25.41 43.73
C ILE A 198 -30.40 -24.17 43.06
N SER A 199 -30.21 -23.12 43.86
CA SER A 199 -29.35 -21.98 43.51
C SER A 199 -27.89 -22.44 43.60
N ILE A 200 -27.14 -22.33 42.50
CA ILE A 200 -25.68 -22.43 42.54
C ILE A 200 -25.12 -21.16 41.89
N ASN A 201 -24.34 -20.45 42.69
CA ASN A 201 -23.81 -19.13 42.44
C ASN A 201 -22.77 -19.12 41.31
N SER A 202 -22.77 -18.00 40.59
CA SER A 202 -21.78 -17.58 39.63
C SER A 202 -20.68 -16.77 40.31
N GLU A 203 -19.53 -17.39 40.55
CA GLU A 203 -18.19 -16.78 40.76
C GLU A 203 -17.22 -17.87 40.27
N GLY A 204 -16.27 -17.72 39.36
CA GLY A 204 -15.47 -16.60 38.91
C GLY A 204 -14.07 -17.20 38.62
N LEU A 205 -13.60 -17.14 37.37
CA LEU A 205 -12.21 -17.14 36.89
C LEU A 205 -12.16 -17.34 35.37
#